data_AF-A0A4V4HSL1-F1
#
_entry.id   AF-A0A4V4HSL1-F1
#
_cell.length_a   1.000
_cell.length_b   1.000
_cell.length_c   1.000
_cell.angle_alpha   90.00
_cell.angle_beta   90.00
_cell.angle_gamma   90.00
#
_symmetry.space_group_name_H-M   'P 1'
#
loop_
_entity.id
_entity.type
_entity.pdbx_description
1 polymer ?
#
loop_
_entity_poly.entity_id
_entity_poly.type
_entity_poly.pdbx_seq_one_letter_code
_entity_poly.pdbx_strand_id
1 'polypeptide(L)'
;MSGGTRKRWFIGVEAGIAALAAMVFALFQLGDGARAEPPEPSPKTAVVTDYLEALQNGDTARASTYIDEQYKEAGPILPPGDWEVVSVEHRTRDDGRVWATVRTDSTEHVLVFVVDDFTGEPAQIAWDTADVYDGGLEWIEEVEFNGEAIVPDPVNSELVAYPGINSVEFPLFGTLEVPTDPMGHLDLGEALKELAENERAAAEERLTEDAAALLDTCIVRHEAEPVCADLGVPSHDELQVDDDRYEEVTDQRWSVESLEVTIDTGVSGWTVEPAVHAELALTARGTLIGQSAASELKGYCTIVFSAHDITLGADGHFAFEGNSSVENCGWLTGYPAT
;
A
#
# COMPACT_ATOMS: atom_id res chain seq x y z
N MET A 1 -5.93 -39.57 -29.95
CA MET A 1 -7.27 -40.16 -29.78
C MET A 1 -7.87 -39.63 -28.49
N SER A 2 -9.02 -38.94 -28.57
CA SER A 2 -10.04 -38.74 -27.51
C SER A 2 -9.55 -38.25 -26.14
N GLY A 3 -9.89 -37.07 -25.59
CA GLY A 3 -11.06 -36.20 -25.75
C GLY A 3 -11.51 -35.77 -24.33
N GLY A 4 -11.89 -34.50 -24.11
CA GLY A 4 -12.40 -34.07 -22.79
C GLY A 4 -12.37 -32.58 -22.49
N THR A 5 -13.20 -31.81 -23.19
CA THR A 5 -13.51 -30.38 -22.99
C THR A 5 -14.19 -30.08 -21.65
N ARG A 6 -13.69 -29.07 -20.90
CA ARG A 6 -14.48 -28.24 -19.97
C ARG A 6 -13.97 -26.78 -19.98
N LYS A 7 -14.48 -25.99 -20.92
CA LYS A 7 -14.57 -24.52 -20.84
C LYS A 7 -15.80 -24.12 -21.63
N ARG A 8 -16.89 -23.72 -20.96
CA ARG A 8 -18.06 -22.99 -21.52
C ARG A 8 -19.17 -22.88 -20.45
N TRP A 9 -19.02 -21.98 -19.50
CA TRP A 9 -20.11 -21.53 -18.61
C TRP A 9 -19.82 -20.10 -18.11
N PHE A 10 -19.52 -19.15 -19.00
CA PHE A 10 -19.47 -17.71 -18.60
C PHE A 10 -19.98 -16.72 -19.66
N ILE A 11 -20.23 -17.15 -20.91
CA ILE A 11 -20.72 -16.25 -21.98
C ILE A 11 -22.26 -16.03 -21.90
N GLY A 12 -22.96 -16.68 -20.97
CA GLY A 12 -24.43 -16.60 -20.87
C GLY A 12 -24.97 -15.46 -19.99
N VAL A 13 -24.14 -14.88 -19.11
CA VAL A 13 -24.60 -13.92 -18.09
C VAL A 13 -24.51 -12.47 -18.60
N GLU A 14 -23.48 -12.13 -19.37
CA GLU A 14 -23.30 -10.79 -19.93
C GLU A 14 -24.31 -10.46 -21.05
N ALA A 15 -24.68 -11.44 -21.88
CA ALA A 15 -25.73 -11.25 -22.89
C ALA A 15 -27.12 -11.07 -22.26
N GLY A 16 -27.33 -11.60 -21.04
CA GLY A 16 -28.58 -11.43 -20.29
C GLY A 16 -28.74 -10.03 -19.70
N ILE A 17 -27.65 -9.43 -19.20
CA ILE A 17 -27.65 -8.09 -18.60
C ILE A 17 -27.80 -7.01 -19.69
N ALA A 18 -27.11 -7.15 -20.82
CA ALA A 18 -27.25 -6.23 -21.94
C ALA A 18 -28.67 -6.26 -22.55
N ALA A 19 -29.29 -7.45 -22.63
CA ALA A 19 -30.68 -7.58 -23.08
C ALA A 19 -31.67 -6.99 -22.07
N LEU A 20 -31.42 -7.09 -20.76
CA LEU A 20 -32.26 -6.47 -19.72
C LEU A 20 -32.12 -4.95 -19.70
N ALA A 21 -30.90 -4.41 -19.86
CA ALA A 21 -30.65 -2.98 -19.99
C ALA A 21 -31.33 -2.39 -21.24
N ALA A 22 -31.23 -3.09 -22.38
CA ALA A 22 -31.92 -2.68 -23.61
C ALA A 22 -33.45 -2.77 -23.49
N MET A 23 -33.98 -3.71 -22.71
CA MET A 23 -35.43 -3.86 -22.49
C MET A 23 -35.96 -2.81 -21.51
N VAL A 24 -35.20 -2.44 -20.47
CA VAL A 24 -35.50 -1.29 -19.59
C VAL A 24 -35.47 0.01 -20.39
N PHE A 25 -34.49 0.18 -21.28
CA PHE A 25 -34.39 1.36 -22.16
C PHE A 25 -35.53 1.43 -23.19
N ALA A 26 -35.95 0.29 -23.76
CA ALA A 26 -37.07 0.22 -24.70
C ALA A 26 -38.44 0.42 -24.01
N LEU A 27 -38.59 0.02 -22.74
CA LEU A 27 -39.79 0.28 -21.95
C LEU A 27 -39.95 1.77 -21.59
N PHE A 28 -38.85 2.51 -21.43
CA PHE A 28 -38.88 3.98 -21.32
C PHE A 28 -39.23 4.69 -22.63
N GLN A 29 -39.01 4.07 -23.79
CA GLN A 29 -39.26 4.66 -25.11
C GLN A 29 -40.69 4.43 -25.64
N LEU A 30 -41.47 3.53 -25.04
CA LEU A 30 -42.83 3.16 -25.51
C LEU A 30 -43.97 3.78 -24.69
N GLY A 31 -43.68 4.60 -23.68
CA GLY A 31 -44.66 5.44 -22.99
C GLY A 31 -44.84 6.78 -23.70
N ASP A 32 -46.00 6.98 -24.31
CA ASP A 32 -46.54 8.22 -24.89
C ASP A 32 -45.71 9.51 -24.75
N GLY A 33 -45.10 9.94 -25.86
CA GLY A 33 -45.47 11.23 -26.49
C GLY A 33 -45.12 12.55 -25.80
N ALA A 34 -44.39 12.57 -24.70
CA ALA A 34 -43.76 13.77 -24.17
C ALA A 34 -42.26 13.53 -24.05
N ARG A 35 -41.46 14.15 -24.94
CA ARG A 35 -40.07 14.48 -24.59
C ARG A 35 -40.17 15.39 -23.38
N ALA A 36 -40.13 14.82 -22.17
CA ALA A 36 -39.78 15.58 -21.00
C ALA A 36 -38.40 16.15 -21.32
N GLU A 37 -38.30 17.47 -21.43
CA GLU A 37 -37.01 18.13 -21.39
C GLU A 37 -36.25 17.56 -20.18
N PRO A 38 -34.95 17.27 -20.30
CA PRO A 38 -34.17 16.86 -19.14
C PRO A 38 -34.44 17.90 -18.04
N PRO A 39 -34.71 17.46 -16.80
CA PRO A 39 -35.01 18.40 -15.71
C PRO A 39 -33.93 19.47 -15.69
N GLU A 40 -34.34 20.74 -15.63
CA GLU A 40 -33.37 21.84 -15.55
C GLU A 40 -32.40 21.54 -14.40
N PRO A 41 -31.07 21.66 -14.64
CA PRO A 41 -30.09 21.42 -13.60
C PRO A 41 -30.38 22.34 -12.43
N SER A 42 -30.18 21.86 -11.20
CA SER A 42 -30.33 22.73 -10.03
C SER A 42 -29.36 23.91 -10.16
N PRO A 43 -29.67 25.08 -9.57
CA PRO A 43 -28.74 26.22 -9.58
C PRO A 43 -27.32 25.86 -9.14
N LYS A 44 -27.19 24.90 -8.21
CA LYS A 44 -25.90 24.40 -7.73
C LYS A 44 -25.19 23.50 -8.73
N THR A 45 -25.92 22.59 -9.38
CA THR A 45 -25.40 21.81 -10.51
C THR A 45 -24.91 22.73 -11.61
N ALA A 46 -25.64 23.80 -11.94
CA ALA A 46 -25.23 24.76 -12.96
C ALA A 46 -23.91 25.47 -12.60
N VAL A 47 -23.72 25.87 -11.34
CA VAL A 47 -22.47 26.48 -10.87
C VAL A 47 -21.28 25.54 -11.03
N VAL A 48 -21.41 24.28 -10.63
CA VAL A 48 -20.33 23.29 -10.77
C VAL A 48 -20.05 22.96 -12.23
N THR A 49 -21.08 22.79 -13.06
CA THR A 49 -20.92 22.58 -14.50
C THR A 49 -20.18 23.74 -15.14
N ASP A 50 -20.58 24.98 -14.86
CA ASP A 50 -19.93 26.18 -15.40
C ASP A 50 -18.47 26.30 -14.96
N TYR A 51 -18.17 25.97 -13.70
CA TYR A 51 -16.82 25.95 -13.14
C TYR A 51 -15.93 24.94 -13.88
N LEU A 52 -16.40 23.70 -14.03
CA LEU A 52 -15.67 22.65 -14.74
C LEU A 52 -15.49 23.01 -16.22
N GLU A 53 -16.52 23.49 -16.90
CA GLU A 53 -16.40 23.94 -18.30
C GLU A 53 -15.40 25.09 -18.45
N ALA A 54 -15.34 26.03 -17.50
CA ALA A 54 -14.36 27.11 -17.53
C ALA A 54 -12.93 26.56 -17.44
N LEU A 55 -12.68 25.60 -16.54
CA LEU A 55 -11.37 24.95 -16.39
C LEU A 55 -10.98 24.13 -17.61
N GLN A 56 -11.91 23.36 -18.17
CA GLN A 56 -11.67 22.55 -19.36
C GLN A 56 -11.31 23.41 -20.58
N ASN A 57 -11.83 24.64 -20.64
CA ASN A 57 -11.50 25.62 -21.68
C ASN A 57 -10.24 26.46 -21.38
N GLY A 58 -9.55 26.21 -20.27
CA GLY A 58 -8.39 26.99 -19.83
C GLY A 58 -8.72 28.41 -19.34
N ASP A 59 -9.98 28.72 -19.07
CA ASP A 59 -10.44 30.01 -18.56
C ASP A 59 -10.40 30.03 -17.02
N THR A 60 -9.18 30.03 -16.47
CA THR A 60 -8.94 30.03 -15.02
C THR A 60 -9.47 31.28 -14.34
N ALA A 61 -9.52 32.41 -15.06
CA ALA A 61 -10.10 33.65 -14.57
C ALA A 61 -11.60 33.50 -14.32
N ARG A 62 -12.36 32.94 -15.28
CA ARG A 62 -13.79 32.65 -15.08
C ARG A 62 -13.99 31.60 -14.00
N ALA A 63 -13.23 30.51 -14.00
CA ALA A 63 -13.33 29.45 -12.98
C ALA A 63 -13.17 30.01 -11.55
N SER A 64 -12.20 30.90 -11.34
CA SER A 64 -11.93 31.52 -10.04
C SER A 64 -13.10 32.35 -9.49
N THR A 65 -14.04 32.79 -10.34
CA THR A 65 -15.21 33.57 -9.89
C THR A 65 -16.24 32.72 -9.15
N TYR A 66 -16.20 31.40 -9.34
CA TYR A 66 -17.09 30.44 -8.69
C TYR A 66 -16.52 29.90 -7.38
N ILE A 67 -15.24 30.13 -7.08
CA ILE A 67 -14.58 29.65 -5.85
C ILE A 67 -14.66 30.72 -4.76
N ASP A 68 -14.99 30.30 -3.53
CA ASP A 68 -14.94 31.18 -2.36
C ASP A 68 -13.51 31.74 -2.17
N GLU A 69 -13.42 33.03 -1.81
CA GLU A 69 -12.16 33.76 -1.68
C GLU A 69 -11.13 33.02 -0.81
N GLN A 70 -11.57 32.32 0.25
CA GLN A 70 -10.70 31.60 1.15
C GLN A 70 -9.99 30.38 0.50
N TYR A 71 -10.51 29.87 -0.63
CA TYR A 71 -9.97 28.70 -1.33
C TYR A 71 -9.31 29.04 -2.67
N LYS A 72 -9.30 30.32 -3.09
CA LYS A 72 -8.74 30.71 -4.40
C LYS A 72 -7.26 30.41 -4.56
N GLU A 73 -6.49 30.43 -3.47
CA GLU A 73 -5.05 30.18 -3.50
C GLU A 73 -4.70 28.70 -3.70
N ALA A 74 -5.64 27.78 -3.42
CA ALA A 74 -5.38 26.35 -3.49
C ALA A 74 -5.38 25.79 -4.94
N GLY A 75 -5.88 26.55 -5.93
CA GLY A 75 -5.83 26.17 -7.36
C GLY A 75 -6.74 24.98 -7.74
N PRO A 76 -7.17 24.85 -9.00
CA PRO A 76 -8.29 23.95 -9.35
C PRO A 76 -8.03 22.49 -8.96
N ILE A 77 -8.93 21.94 -8.15
CA ILE A 77 -8.90 20.54 -7.74
C ILE A 77 -9.47 19.67 -8.85
N LEU A 78 -8.59 19.14 -9.70
CA LEU A 78 -8.92 18.22 -10.78
C LEU A 78 -7.83 17.14 -10.85
N PRO A 79 -8.16 15.92 -11.32
CA PRO A 79 -7.15 14.92 -11.58
C PRO A 79 -6.06 15.49 -12.52
N PRO A 80 -4.79 15.10 -12.33
CA PRO A 80 -3.72 15.52 -13.23
C PRO A 80 -3.99 15.02 -14.67
N GLY A 81 -3.54 15.80 -15.66
CA GLY A 81 -3.68 15.44 -17.09
C GLY A 81 -4.91 16.02 -17.78
N ASP A 82 -5.21 15.49 -18.97
CA ASP A 82 -6.38 15.90 -19.78
C ASP A 82 -7.63 15.15 -19.28
N TRP A 83 -8.69 15.88 -18.95
CA TRP A 83 -9.92 15.31 -18.41
C TRP A 83 -11.17 15.84 -19.11
N GLU A 84 -12.27 15.09 -18.98
CA GLU A 84 -13.59 15.47 -19.45
C GLU A 84 -14.67 15.29 -18.38
N VAL A 85 -15.70 16.15 -18.40
CA VAL A 85 -16.86 15.99 -17.52
C VAL A 85 -17.75 14.88 -18.06
N VAL A 86 -17.98 13.84 -17.27
CA VAL A 86 -18.91 12.73 -17.58
C VAL A 86 -20.31 13.06 -17.08
N SER A 87 -20.43 13.54 -15.84
CA SER A 87 -21.71 13.90 -15.24
C SER A 87 -21.54 14.92 -14.12
N VAL A 88 -22.59 15.70 -13.86
CA VAL A 88 -22.70 16.56 -12.67
C VAL A 88 -24.11 16.38 -12.10
N GLU A 89 -24.19 15.94 -10.85
CA GLU A 89 -25.43 15.49 -10.22
C GLU A 89 -25.55 16.03 -8.80
N HIS A 90 -26.75 16.52 -8.44
CA HIS A 90 -27.10 16.81 -7.06
C HIS A 90 -27.80 15.57 -6.48
N ARG A 91 -27.06 14.70 -5.80
CA ARG A 91 -27.50 13.32 -5.44
C ARG A 91 -28.31 13.23 -4.14
N THR A 92 -28.01 14.06 -3.15
CA THR A 92 -28.70 14.03 -1.86
C THR A 92 -29.50 15.30 -1.61
N ARG A 93 -30.51 15.19 -0.74
CA ARG A 93 -31.30 16.31 -0.24
C ARG A 93 -30.50 17.23 0.71
N ASP A 94 -29.21 16.95 0.90
CA ASP A 94 -28.29 17.83 1.58
C ASP A 94 -28.06 19.02 0.65
N ASP A 95 -28.61 20.17 1.02
CA ASP A 95 -28.92 21.22 0.05
C ASP A 95 -27.65 21.86 -0.55
N GLY A 96 -26.46 21.58 -0.03
CA GLY A 96 -25.19 22.21 -0.44
C GLY A 96 -24.20 21.33 -1.19
N ARG A 97 -24.49 20.07 -1.56
CA ARG A 97 -23.46 19.18 -2.16
C ARG A 97 -23.76 18.83 -3.60
N VAL A 98 -22.75 18.87 -4.46
CA VAL A 98 -22.85 18.51 -5.88
C VAL A 98 -21.73 17.55 -6.24
N TRP A 99 -22.07 16.42 -6.85
CA TRP A 99 -21.13 15.41 -7.30
C TRP A 99 -20.82 15.64 -8.77
N ALA A 100 -19.55 15.63 -9.14
CA ALA A 100 -19.13 15.55 -10.53
C ALA A 100 -18.39 14.24 -10.76
N THR A 101 -18.63 13.60 -11.89
CA THR A 101 -17.76 12.54 -12.39
C THR A 101 -16.96 13.13 -13.54
N VAL A 102 -15.64 13.14 -13.40
CA VAL A 102 -14.72 13.51 -14.47
C VAL A 102 -13.97 12.26 -14.91
N ARG A 103 -13.53 12.22 -16.17
CA ARG A 103 -12.74 11.11 -16.71
C ARG A 103 -11.40 11.63 -17.17
N THR A 104 -10.33 10.97 -16.75
CA THR A 104 -8.97 11.15 -17.25
C THR A 104 -8.56 9.84 -17.90
N ASP A 105 -8.23 9.87 -19.18
CA ASP A 105 -7.99 8.67 -20.00
C ASP A 105 -9.16 7.65 -19.91
N SER A 106 -8.95 6.53 -19.21
CA SER A 106 -9.95 5.48 -18.98
C SER A 106 -10.50 5.43 -17.56
N THR A 107 -10.05 6.33 -16.69
CA THR A 107 -10.36 6.33 -15.25
C THR A 107 -11.39 7.40 -14.94
N GLU A 108 -12.46 7.02 -14.25
CA GLU A 108 -13.48 7.96 -13.78
C GLU A 108 -13.19 8.35 -12.32
N HIS A 109 -13.11 9.66 -12.07
CA HIS A 109 -12.93 10.24 -10.75
C HIS A 109 -14.24 10.90 -10.32
N VAL A 110 -14.69 10.58 -9.12
CA VAL A 110 -15.86 11.25 -8.52
C VAL A 110 -15.35 12.35 -7.61
N LEU A 111 -15.75 13.60 -7.87
CA LEU A 111 -15.44 14.79 -7.09
C LEU A 111 -16.71 15.27 -6.37
N VAL A 112 -16.57 15.76 -5.13
CA VAL A 112 -17.68 16.38 -4.40
C VAL A 112 -17.38 17.85 -4.13
N PHE A 113 -18.28 18.71 -4.60
CA PHE A 113 -18.24 20.15 -4.40
C PHE A 113 -19.25 20.56 -3.34
N VAL A 114 -18.83 21.41 -2.40
CA VAL A 114 -19.75 22.10 -1.50
C VAL A 114 -20.10 23.44 -2.15
N VAL A 115 -21.38 23.67 -2.37
CA VAL A 115 -21.93 24.87 -3.00
C VAL A 115 -22.81 25.58 -1.98
N ASP A 116 -22.25 26.62 -1.38
CA ASP A 116 -22.92 27.43 -0.37
C ASP A 116 -23.77 28.52 -1.02
N ASP A 117 -25.01 28.63 -0.55
CA ASP A 117 -25.88 29.75 -0.88
C ASP A 117 -25.70 30.84 0.19
N PHE A 118 -24.66 31.65 0.06
CA PHE A 118 -24.55 32.84 0.90
C PHE A 118 -25.70 33.80 0.55
N THR A 119 -26.51 34.15 1.54
CA THR A 119 -27.69 35.00 1.32
C THR A 119 -27.31 36.35 0.68
N GLY A 120 -27.68 36.56 -0.58
CA GLY A 120 -27.43 37.79 -1.31
C GLY A 120 -26.18 37.80 -2.20
N GLU A 121 -25.44 36.70 -2.26
CA GLU A 121 -24.26 36.52 -3.11
C GLU A 121 -24.49 35.37 -4.12
N PRO A 122 -23.78 35.35 -5.26
CA PRO A 122 -23.79 34.17 -6.13
C PRO A 122 -23.29 32.96 -5.35
N ALA A 123 -23.91 31.79 -5.57
CA ALA A 123 -23.46 30.56 -4.95
C ALA A 123 -22.00 30.29 -5.31
N GLN A 124 -21.20 29.94 -4.30
CA GLN A 124 -19.77 29.71 -4.43
C GLN A 124 -19.43 28.30 -4.01
N ILE A 125 -18.38 27.78 -4.63
CA ILE A 125 -17.79 26.49 -4.35
C ILE A 125 -16.82 26.67 -3.19
N ALA A 126 -17.13 26.03 -2.07
CA ALA A 126 -16.23 25.81 -0.94
C ALA A 126 -15.51 24.45 -1.10
N TRP A 127 -14.24 24.41 -0.71
CA TRP A 127 -13.44 23.19 -0.76
C TRP A 127 -13.28 22.64 0.65
N ASP A 128 -13.86 21.47 0.86
CA ASP A 128 -13.63 20.70 2.07
C ASP A 128 -12.60 19.63 1.74
N THR A 129 -11.31 19.86 1.95
CA THR A 129 -10.33 18.77 1.85
C THR A 129 -10.47 17.83 3.04
N ALA A 130 -10.08 16.57 2.85
CA ALA A 130 -9.87 15.63 3.93
C ALA A 130 -8.37 15.52 4.23
N ASP A 131 -8.04 15.43 5.51
CA ASP A 131 -6.65 15.17 5.91
C ASP A 131 -6.30 13.71 5.58
N VAL A 132 -5.10 13.48 5.04
CA VAL A 132 -4.58 12.13 4.87
C VAL A 132 -3.63 11.78 6.01
N TYR A 133 -3.93 10.67 6.68
CA TYR A 133 -3.09 10.08 7.70
C TYR A 133 -2.34 8.89 7.10
N ASP A 134 -1.02 8.91 7.19
CA ASP A 134 -0.10 7.93 6.63
C ASP A 134 0.69 7.16 7.72
N GLY A 135 0.23 7.22 8.97
CA GLY A 135 0.89 6.57 10.10
C GLY A 135 0.93 5.05 9.96
N GLY A 136 2.06 4.44 10.36
CA GLY A 136 2.25 2.98 10.28
C GLY A 136 2.71 2.46 8.92
N LEU A 137 3.08 3.36 8.00
CA LEU A 137 3.62 3.05 6.67
C LEU A 137 5.12 3.34 6.54
N GLU A 138 5.84 3.51 7.65
CA GLU A 138 7.26 3.94 7.63
C GLU A 138 8.20 2.93 6.96
N TRP A 139 7.74 1.70 6.76
CA TRP A 139 8.45 0.62 6.07
C TRP A 139 8.12 0.57 4.57
N ILE A 140 7.28 1.45 4.02
CA ILE A 140 6.99 1.54 2.59
C ILE A 140 7.64 2.81 2.04
N GLU A 141 8.51 2.66 1.04
CA GLU A 141 9.25 3.78 0.45
C GLU A 141 8.33 4.76 -0.29
N GLU A 142 7.39 4.22 -1.06
CA GLU A 142 6.53 4.99 -1.94
C GLU A 142 5.16 4.31 -2.09
N VAL A 143 4.10 5.13 -2.09
CA VAL A 143 2.74 4.72 -2.45
C VAL A 143 2.23 5.64 -3.55
N GLU A 144 1.36 5.15 -4.44
CA GLU A 144 0.75 6.00 -5.46
C GLU A 144 -0.61 6.48 -4.96
N PHE A 145 -0.76 7.79 -4.77
CA PHE A 145 -2.02 8.42 -4.41
C PHE A 145 -2.56 9.22 -5.60
N ASN A 146 -3.70 8.81 -6.15
CA ASN A 146 -4.33 9.41 -7.32
C ASN A 146 -3.41 9.57 -8.54
N GLY A 147 -2.52 8.60 -8.80
CA GLY A 147 -1.58 8.66 -9.92
C GLY A 147 -0.28 9.39 -9.60
N GLU A 148 -0.10 9.89 -8.38
CA GLU A 148 1.10 10.57 -7.94
C GLU A 148 1.85 9.75 -6.89
N ALA A 149 3.13 9.50 -7.13
CA ALA A 149 4.03 8.89 -6.18
C ALA A 149 4.23 9.80 -4.97
N ILE A 150 3.97 9.28 -3.77
CA ILE A 150 4.15 9.97 -2.50
C ILE A 150 4.99 9.11 -1.56
N VAL A 151 5.82 9.77 -0.75
CA VAL A 151 6.58 9.14 0.32
C VAL A 151 5.82 9.35 1.62
N PRO A 152 5.35 8.29 2.30
CA PRO A 152 4.72 8.41 3.61
C PRO A 152 5.66 9.12 4.62
N ASP A 153 5.20 10.21 5.25
CA ASP A 153 5.94 10.95 6.28
C ASP A 153 5.04 11.20 7.50
N PRO A 154 5.24 10.45 8.61
CA PRO A 154 4.41 10.57 9.81
C PRO A 154 4.55 11.93 10.53
N VAL A 155 5.47 12.79 10.10
CA VAL A 155 5.72 14.11 10.71
C VAL A 155 5.16 15.26 9.84
N ASN A 156 5.11 15.11 8.51
CA ASN A 156 4.74 16.18 7.58
C ASN A 156 3.84 15.69 6.43
N SER A 157 2.72 15.04 6.72
CA SER A 157 1.71 14.84 5.68
C SER A 157 0.93 16.14 5.43
N GLU A 158 1.43 16.99 4.51
CA GLU A 158 0.60 18.03 3.85
C GLU A 158 -0.35 17.41 2.80
N LEU A 159 -0.43 16.07 2.76
CA LEU A 159 -1.24 15.35 1.81
C LEU A 159 -2.72 15.54 2.14
N VAL A 160 -3.45 16.07 1.16
CA VAL A 160 -4.88 16.30 1.24
C VAL A 160 -5.60 15.38 0.27
N ALA A 161 -6.60 14.67 0.77
CA ALA A 161 -7.52 13.91 -0.06
C ALA A 161 -8.69 14.80 -0.46
N TYR A 162 -9.10 14.69 -1.71
CA TYR A 162 -10.27 15.40 -2.18
C TYR A 162 -11.53 14.59 -1.91
N PRO A 163 -12.65 15.23 -1.54
CA PRO A 163 -13.91 14.52 -1.37
C PRO A 163 -14.32 13.84 -2.66
N GLY A 164 -14.63 12.56 -2.58
CA GLY A 164 -14.72 11.77 -3.78
C GLY A 164 -14.36 10.31 -3.61
N ILE A 165 -13.88 9.72 -4.69
CA ILE A 165 -13.20 8.42 -4.68
C ILE A 165 -11.74 8.70 -5.02
N ASN A 166 -10.84 8.32 -4.12
CA ASN A 166 -9.40 8.43 -4.29
C ASN A 166 -8.81 7.05 -4.57
N SER A 167 -7.89 6.95 -5.51
CA SER A 167 -7.15 5.72 -5.79
C SER A 167 -5.87 5.71 -4.96
N VAL A 168 -5.61 4.62 -4.26
CA VAL A 168 -4.37 4.40 -3.50
C VAL A 168 -3.76 3.08 -3.96
N GLU A 169 -2.54 3.10 -4.48
CA GLU A 169 -1.79 1.90 -4.84
C GLU A 169 -0.62 1.70 -3.88
N PHE A 170 -0.54 0.49 -3.34
CA PHE A 170 0.56 0.03 -2.52
C PHE A 170 1.35 -1.02 -3.29
N PRO A 171 2.69 -0.93 -3.33
CA PRO A 171 3.52 -1.97 -3.94
C PRO A 171 3.16 -3.35 -3.37
N LEU A 172 3.03 -4.38 -4.20
CA LEU A 172 2.61 -5.75 -3.87
C LEU A 172 1.16 -5.95 -3.38
N PHE A 173 0.51 -4.94 -2.81
CA PHE A 173 -0.86 -5.07 -2.29
C PHE A 173 -1.92 -4.57 -3.29
N GLY A 174 -1.49 -3.85 -4.33
CA GLY A 174 -2.35 -3.39 -5.42
C GLY A 174 -3.08 -2.08 -5.11
N THR A 175 -4.13 -1.82 -5.88
CA THR A 175 -4.86 -0.55 -5.87
C THR A 175 -6.20 -0.69 -5.13
N LEU A 176 -6.51 0.29 -4.28
CA LEU A 176 -7.78 0.44 -3.59
C LEU A 176 -8.44 1.78 -3.92
N GLU A 177 -9.74 1.74 -4.21
CA GLU A 177 -10.56 2.93 -4.36
C GLU A 177 -11.21 3.28 -3.02
N VAL A 178 -10.77 4.37 -2.40
CA VAL A 178 -11.20 4.81 -1.07
C VAL A 178 -12.15 6.00 -1.20
N PRO A 179 -13.41 5.88 -0.78
CA PRO A 179 -14.30 7.02 -0.72
C PRO A 179 -13.88 7.97 0.40
N THR A 180 -13.88 9.26 0.13
CA THR A 180 -13.52 10.31 1.09
C THR A 180 -14.64 11.32 1.21
N ASP A 181 -15.12 11.52 2.43
CA ASP A 181 -16.15 12.50 2.72
C ASP A 181 -15.57 13.93 2.82
N PRO A 182 -16.36 14.97 2.52
CA PRO A 182 -16.01 16.35 2.86
C PRO A 182 -15.68 16.50 4.35
N MET A 183 -14.53 17.11 4.66
CA MET A 183 -13.98 17.27 6.01
C MET A 183 -13.73 15.92 6.73
N GLY A 184 -13.66 14.83 5.97
CA GLY A 184 -13.32 13.52 6.48
C GLY A 184 -11.81 13.37 6.69
N HIS A 185 -11.42 12.12 6.92
CA HIS A 185 -10.02 11.72 6.97
C HIS A 185 -9.86 10.48 6.12
N LEU A 186 -8.74 10.37 5.42
CA LEU A 186 -8.34 9.15 4.71
C LEU A 186 -7.14 8.56 5.44
N ASP A 187 -7.28 7.35 5.94
CA ASP A 187 -6.23 6.63 6.65
C ASP A 187 -5.60 5.60 5.71
N LEU A 188 -4.37 5.85 5.27
CA LEU A 188 -3.65 4.96 4.35
C LEU A 188 -3.27 3.63 5.04
N GLY A 189 -3.09 3.62 6.36
CA GLY A 189 -2.87 2.38 7.11
C GLY A 189 -4.12 1.50 7.12
N GLU A 190 -5.30 2.08 7.25
CA GLU A 190 -6.58 1.36 7.12
C GLU A 190 -6.79 0.83 5.69
N ALA A 191 -6.46 1.63 4.68
CA ALA A 191 -6.51 1.20 3.27
C ALA A 191 -5.56 0.02 2.99
N LEU A 192 -4.31 0.10 3.45
CA LEU A 192 -3.35 -0.98 3.31
C LEU A 192 -3.83 -2.25 4.01
N LYS A 193 -4.43 -2.13 5.20
CA LYS A 193 -4.94 -3.28 5.94
C LYS A 193 -6.01 -4.04 5.16
N GLU A 194 -6.93 -3.33 4.50
CA GLU A 194 -7.95 -3.96 3.65
C GLU A 194 -7.32 -4.77 2.51
N LEU A 195 -6.29 -4.22 1.86
CA LEU A 195 -5.57 -4.94 0.81
C LEU A 195 -4.76 -6.11 1.37
N ALA A 196 -4.09 -5.91 2.51
CA ALA A 196 -3.29 -6.93 3.18
C ALA A 196 -4.13 -8.15 3.56
N GLU A 197 -5.41 -8.01 3.92
CA GLU A 197 -6.28 -9.17 4.19
C GLU A 197 -6.40 -10.13 2.99
N ASN A 198 -6.23 -9.63 1.77
CA ASN A 198 -6.34 -10.41 0.54
C ASN A 198 -4.97 -10.78 -0.06
N GLU A 199 -4.02 -9.86 -0.03
CA GLU A 199 -2.73 -10.00 -0.71
C GLU A 199 -1.56 -10.39 0.22
N ARG A 200 -1.81 -10.51 1.53
CA ARG A 200 -0.79 -10.89 2.54
C ARG A 200 0.03 -12.11 2.14
N ALA A 201 -0.59 -13.15 1.59
CA ALA A 201 0.13 -14.37 1.24
C ALA A 201 1.19 -14.13 0.14
N ALA A 202 0.88 -13.28 -0.84
CA ALA A 202 1.81 -12.93 -1.91
C ALA A 202 2.94 -12.03 -1.38
N ALA A 203 2.61 -11.07 -0.50
CA ALA A 203 3.60 -10.21 0.12
C ALA A 203 4.53 -10.99 1.10
N GLU A 204 3.99 -11.93 1.88
CA GLU A 204 4.80 -12.84 2.73
C GLU A 204 5.69 -13.77 1.89
N GLU A 205 5.22 -14.24 0.74
CA GLU A 205 6.03 -15.04 -0.20
C GLU A 205 7.21 -14.21 -0.73
N ARG A 206 6.96 -12.97 -1.18
CA ARG A 206 8.02 -12.06 -1.65
C ARG A 206 9.01 -11.73 -0.53
N LEU A 207 8.54 -11.38 0.67
CA LEU A 207 9.39 -11.10 1.82
C LEU A 207 10.23 -12.33 2.22
N THR A 208 9.68 -13.53 2.10
CA THR A 208 10.42 -14.79 2.31
C THR A 208 11.52 -14.98 1.27
N GLU A 209 11.23 -14.73 -0.01
CA GLU A 209 12.21 -14.83 -1.09
C GLU A 209 13.39 -13.86 -0.89
N ASP A 210 13.09 -12.60 -0.60
CA ASP A 210 14.10 -11.56 -0.42
C ASP A 210 14.94 -11.79 0.85
N ALA A 211 14.30 -12.17 1.97
CA ALA A 211 15.00 -12.53 3.21
C ALA A 211 15.91 -13.76 3.03
N ALA A 212 15.42 -14.81 2.35
CA ALA A 212 16.22 -16.00 2.09
C ALA A 212 17.43 -15.69 1.20
N ALA A 213 17.27 -14.82 0.19
CA ALA A 213 18.35 -14.39 -0.68
C ALA A 213 19.42 -13.60 0.08
N LEU A 214 19.00 -12.71 0.98
CA LEU A 214 19.88 -11.95 1.86
C LEU A 214 20.68 -12.88 2.79
N LEU A 215 20.00 -13.76 3.53
CA LEU A 215 20.64 -14.68 4.47
C LEU A 215 21.58 -15.66 3.76
N ASP A 216 21.21 -16.16 2.58
CA ASP A 216 22.10 -17.04 1.82
C ASP A 216 23.39 -16.31 1.39
N THR A 217 23.27 -15.08 0.90
CA THR A 217 24.40 -14.25 0.48
C THR A 217 25.32 -13.90 1.66
N CYS A 218 24.74 -13.36 2.74
CA CYS A 218 25.50 -12.79 3.84
C CYS A 218 25.91 -13.81 4.91
N ILE A 219 25.04 -14.78 5.22
CA ILE A 219 25.27 -15.75 6.30
C ILE A 219 25.80 -17.07 5.77
N VAL A 220 25.20 -17.66 4.73
CA VAL A 220 25.59 -19.01 4.29
C VAL A 220 26.87 -18.97 3.45
N ARG A 221 26.96 -18.02 2.51
CA ARG A 221 28.10 -17.89 1.59
C ARG A 221 29.18 -16.94 2.10
N HIS A 222 28.87 -16.11 3.10
CA HIS A 222 29.76 -15.09 3.65
C HIS A 222 30.36 -14.17 2.57
N GLU A 223 29.52 -13.74 1.63
CA GLU A 223 29.93 -12.79 0.59
C GLU A 223 30.07 -11.39 1.20
N ALA A 224 31.17 -10.70 0.85
CA ALA A 224 31.45 -9.35 1.35
C ALA A 224 30.71 -8.31 0.49
N GLU A 225 29.39 -8.36 0.52
CA GLU A 225 28.52 -7.38 -0.14
C GLU A 225 28.17 -6.22 0.81
N PRO A 226 27.96 -4.99 0.31
CA PRO A 226 27.60 -3.85 1.15
C PRO A 226 26.37 -4.10 2.02
N VAL A 227 25.36 -4.80 1.48
CA VAL A 227 24.12 -5.15 2.20
C VAL A 227 24.38 -6.06 3.41
N CYS A 228 25.48 -6.81 3.41
CA CYS A 228 25.85 -7.69 4.51
C CYS A 228 26.59 -6.96 5.65
N ALA A 229 26.99 -5.70 5.46
CA ALA A 229 27.76 -4.96 6.45
C ALA A 229 26.93 -4.58 7.68
N ASP A 230 25.63 -4.37 7.49
CA ASP A 230 24.70 -3.94 8.55
C ASP A 230 23.91 -5.11 9.15
N LEU A 231 23.93 -6.28 8.50
CA LEU A 231 23.58 -7.53 9.16
C LEU A 231 24.58 -7.76 10.29
N GLY A 232 24.08 -7.80 11.52
CA GLY A 232 24.85 -8.17 12.70
C GLY A 232 25.23 -9.65 12.68
N VAL A 233 25.98 -10.10 11.67
CA VAL A 233 26.36 -11.51 11.51
C VAL A 233 27.02 -11.97 12.81
N PRO A 234 26.42 -12.92 13.56
CA PRO A 234 26.96 -13.31 14.85
C PRO A 234 28.36 -13.85 14.66
N SER A 235 29.33 -13.11 15.21
CA SER A 235 30.70 -13.56 15.24
C SER A 235 30.84 -14.71 16.24
N HIS A 236 31.87 -15.54 16.07
CA HIS A 236 32.22 -16.55 17.07
C HIS A 236 32.38 -15.93 18.47
N ASP A 237 32.95 -14.72 18.54
CA ASP A 237 33.21 -14.02 19.81
C ASP A 237 31.92 -13.56 20.52
N GLU A 238 30.79 -13.53 19.81
CA GLU A 238 29.47 -13.20 20.37
C GLU A 238 28.68 -14.43 20.81
N LEU A 239 28.99 -15.61 20.25
CA LEU A 239 28.48 -16.86 20.78
C LEU A 239 29.18 -17.11 22.11
N GLN A 240 28.46 -16.97 23.22
CA GLN A 240 28.97 -17.27 24.56
C GLN A 240 29.30 -18.77 24.70
N VAL A 241 30.42 -19.21 24.14
CA VAL A 241 31.17 -20.31 24.74
C VAL A 241 31.67 -19.74 26.05
N ASP A 242 31.60 -20.53 27.11
CA ASP A 242 32.61 -20.47 28.16
C ASP A 242 33.99 -20.66 27.48
N ASP A 243 34.56 -19.55 26.97
CA ASP A 243 35.69 -19.45 26.01
C ASP A 243 36.96 -20.11 26.54
N ASP A 244 37.04 -20.32 27.85
CA ASP A 244 38.12 -20.99 28.55
C ASP A 244 38.21 -22.51 28.27
N ARG A 245 37.46 -23.04 27.30
CA ARG A 245 37.41 -24.48 27.01
C ARG A 245 38.14 -24.92 25.74
N TYR A 246 38.35 -24.04 24.76
CA TYR A 246 38.95 -24.41 23.46
C TYR A 246 40.23 -23.62 23.17
N GLU A 247 41.25 -24.30 22.62
CA GLU A 247 42.50 -23.67 22.16
C GLU A 247 42.35 -23.02 20.78
N GLU A 248 41.49 -23.59 19.93
CA GLU A 248 41.28 -23.14 18.55
C GLU A 248 39.88 -23.57 18.06
N VAL A 249 39.20 -22.70 17.31
CA VAL A 249 37.95 -22.99 16.59
C VAL A 249 38.11 -22.65 15.10
N THR A 250 37.82 -23.60 14.21
CA THR A 250 38.00 -23.53 12.76
C THR A 250 36.79 -24.08 12.01
N ASP A 251 36.80 -24.01 10.67
CA ASP A 251 35.79 -24.59 9.77
C ASP A 251 34.35 -24.12 10.08
N GLN A 252 34.18 -22.85 10.47
CA GLN A 252 32.88 -22.26 10.79
C GLN A 252 32.00 -22.19 9.54
N ARG A 253 30.77 -22.70 9.64
CA ARG A 253 29.76 -22.65 8.59
C ARG A 253 28.40 -22.42 9.21
N TRP A 254 27.74 -21.37 8.77
CA TRP A 254 26.36 -21.10 9.13
C TRP A 254 25.39 -21.69 8.12
N SER A 255 24.23 -22.11 8.61
CA SER A 255 23.07 -22.49 7.80
C SER A 255 21.79 -21.90 8.39
N VAL A 256 20.81 -21.62 7.54
CA VAL A 256 19.46 -21.25 7.96
C VAL A 256 18.67 -22.54 8.20
N GLU A 257 18.24 -22.77 9.44
CA GLU A 257 17.43 -23.94 9.81
C GLU A 257 15.95 -23.68 9.59
N SER A 258 15.49 -22.48 9.95
CA SER A 258 14.11 -22.04 9.75
C SER A 258 14.07 -20.55 9.42
N LEU A 259 13.04 -20.18 8.66
CA LEU A 259 12.73 -18.81 8.29
C LEU A 259 11.22 -18.63 8.44
N GLU A 260 10.83 -17.81 9.40
CA GLU A 260 9.45 -17.42 9.65
C GLU A 260 9.29 -15.96 9.25
N VAL A 261 8.25 -15.69 8.47
CA VAL A 261 7.93 -14.37 7.95
C VAL A 261 6.47 -14.08 8.23
N THR A 262 6.20 -12.84 8.64
CA THR A 262 4.83 -12.40 8.90
C THR A 262 4.62 -10.99 8.41
N ILE A 263 3.47 -10.73 7.82
CA ILE A 263 2.91 -9.38 7.70
C ILE A 263 1.74 -9.33 8.68
N ASP A 264 1.99 -8.77 9.86
CA ASP A 264 0.97 -8.71 10.91
C ASP A 264 0.10 -7.48 10.74
N THR A 265 -1.21 -7.69 10.77
CA THR A 265 -2.20 -6.63 10.92
C THR A 265 -2.46 -6.53 12.41
N GLY A 266 -1.70 -5.69 13.12
CA GLY A 266 -1.51 -5.75 14.58
C GLY A 266 -2.82 -5.87 15.39
N VAL A 267 -2.71 -6.37 16.63
CA VAL A 267 -3.87 -6.68 17.51
C VAL A 267 -4.77 -5.47 17.82
N SER A 268 -4.24 -4.26 17.73
CA SER A 268 -5.00 -3.01 17.88
C SER A 268 -5.76 -2.62 16.61
N GLY A 269 -5.40 -3.19 15.46
CA GLY A 269 -6.05 -3.03 14.17
C GLY A 269 -5.57 -1.82 13.35
N TRP A 270 -4.52 -1.12 13.78
CA TRP A 270 -4.08 0.16 13.20
C TRP A 270 -2.77 0.11 12.40
N THR A 271 -2.01 -0.99 12.44
CA THR A 271 -0.74 -1.09 11.72
C THR A 271 -0.64 -2.42 10.97
N VAL A 272 0.02 -2.36 9.80
CA VAL A 272 0.43 -3.50 9.00
C VAL A 272 1.94 -3.50 9.05
N GLU A 273 2.56 -4.52 9.65
CA GLU A 273 4.01 -4.52 9.93
C GLU A 273 4.65 -5.83 9.45
N PRO A 274 5.69 -5.76 8.61
CA PRO A 274 6.49 -6.94 8.27
C PRO A 274 7.42 -7.31 9.42
N ALA A 275 7.66 -8.61 9.59
CA ALA A 275 8.67 -9.14 10.47
C ALA A 275 9.27 -10.42 9.89
N VAL A 276 10.56 -10.62 10.18
CA VAL A 276 11.29 -11.83 9.79
C VAL A 276 12.03 -12.38 11.01
N HIS A 277 11.87 -13.68 11.24
CA HIS A 277 12.57 -14.44 12.26
C HIS A 277 13.30 -15.60 11.61
N ALA A 278 14.62 -15.65 11.72
CA ALA A 278 15.44 -16.71 11.16
C ALA A 278 16.22 -17.43 12.27
N GLU A 279 16.12 -18.75 12.32
CA GLU A 279 16.99 -19.56 13.16
C GLU A 279 18.21 -20.02 12.35
N LEU A 280 19.38 -19.73 12.88
CA LEU A 280 20.66 -20.08 12.30
C LEU A 280 21.33 -21.19 13.10
N ALA A 281 21.93 -22.14 12.41
CA ALA A 281 22.82 -23.13 13.00
C ALA A 281 24.28 -22.86 12.59
N LEU A 282 25.18 -22.89 13.57
CA LEU A 282 26.62 -22.88 13.32
C LEU A 282 27.14 -24.31 13.44
N THR A 283 27.86 -24.79 12.43
CA THR A 283 28.75 -25.94 12.55
C THR A 283 30.19 -25.47 12.52
N ALA A 284 30.98 -25.87 13.51
CA ALA A 284 32.40 -25.56 13.60
C ALA A 284 33.21 -26.76 14.11
N ARG A 285 34.54 -26.62 14.13
CA ARG A 285 35.44 -27.59 14.76
C ARG A 285 36.29 -26.91 15.81
N GLY A 286 36.29 -27.44 17.03
CA GLY A 286 37.10 -26.91 18.14
C GLY A 286 38.04 -27.95 18.72
N THR A 287 39.22 -27.51 19.16
CA THR A 287 40.16 -28.35 19.93
C THR A 287 40.10 -27.95 21.41
N LEU A 288 39.67 -28.85 22.28
CA LEU A 288 39.57 -28.58 23.73
C LEU A 288 40.96 -28.38 24.34
N ILE A 289 41.07 -27.49 25.33
CA ILE A 289 42.33 -27.25 26.06
C ILE A 289 42.90 -28.55 26.63
N GLY A 290 44.15 -28.84 26.30
CA GLY A 290 44.85 -30.05 26.73
C GLY A 290 44.46 -31.32 25.97
N GLN A 291 43.65 -31.21 24.91
CA GLN A 291 43.36 -32.29 23.97
C GLN A 291 44.03 -32.02 22.62
N SER A 292 44.31 -33.08 21.86
CA SER A 292 44.90 -32.97 20.51
C SER A 292 43.92 -33.30 19.39
N ALA A 293 42.71 -33.75 19.73
CA ALA A 293 41.68 -34.10 18.76
C ALA A 293 40.65 -32.97 18.68
N ALA A 294 40.33 -32.56 17.45
CA ALA A 294 39.23 -31.64 17.19
C ALA A 294 37.88 -32.36 17.33
N SER A 295 36.92 -31.69 17.95
CA SER A 295 35.51 -32.11 18.05
C SER A 295 34.62 -31.16 17.25
N GLU A 296 33.55 -31.70 16.67
CA GLU A 296 32.50 -30.89 16.07
C GLU A 296 31.78 -30.09 17.16
N LEU A 297 31.56 -28.80 16.87
CA LEU A 297 30.82 -27.87 17.71
C LEU A 297 29.57 -27.44 16.96
N LYS A 298 28.46 -27.30 17.69
CA LYS A 298 27.20 -26.81 17.16
C LYS A 298 26.73 -25.60 17.94
N GLY A 299 26.52 -24.49 17.25
CA GLY A 299 25.94 -23.27 17.78
C GLY A 299 24.56 -23.02 17.18
N TYR A 300 23.82 -22.12 17.80
CA TYR A 300 22.57 -21.59 17.29
C TYR A 300 22.51 -20.08 17.57
N CYS A 301 21.81 -19.35 16.71
CA CYS A 301 21.47 -17.94 16.89
C CYS A 301 20.11 -17.68 16.25
N THR A 302 19.43 -16.64 16.70
CA THR A 302 18.23 -16.12 16.04
C THR A 302 18.54 -14.74 15.49
N ILE A 303 18.17 -14.48 14.24
CA ILE A 303 18.16 -13.14 13.66
C ILE A 303 16.71 -12.68 13.53
N VAL A 304 16.45 -11.45 13.94
CA VAL A 304 15.14 -10.81 13.86
C VAL A 304 15.27 -9.50 13.09
N PHE A 305 14.39 -9.33 12.10
CA PHE A 305 14.15 -8.04 11.43
C PHE A 305 12.75 -7.57 11.80
N SER A 306 12.67 -6.40 12.39
CA SER A 306 11.41 -5.71 12.67
C SER A 306 11.00 -4.82 11.49
N ALA A 307 9.80 -4.27 11.52
CA ALA A 307 9.34 -3.35 10.48
C ALA A 307 10.27 -2.12 10.30
N HIS A 308 11.00 -1.72 11.34
CA HIS A 308 11.98 -0.63 11.23
C HIS A 308 13.28 -1.01 10.51
N ASP A 309 13.53 -2.30 10.32
CA ASP A 309 14.70 -2.84 9.63
C ASP A 309 14.38 -3.28 8.20
N ILE A 310 13.13 -3.10 7.76
CA ILE A 310 12.60 -3.59 6.49
C ILE A 310 12.00 -2.40 5.73
N THR A 311 12.30 -2.32 4.44
CA THR A 311 11.72 -1.31 3.55
C THR A 311 11.19 -1.99 2.29
N LEU A 312 9.92 -1.78 1.97
CA LEU A 312 9.31 -2.18 0.72
C LEU A 312 9.51 -1.08 -0.31
N GLY A 313 10.30 -1.38 -1.33
CA GLY A 313 10.54 -0.48 -2.45
C GLY A 313 9.36 -0.44 -3.44
N ALA A 314 9.33 0.61 -4.25
CA ALA A 314 8.34 0.78 -5.33
C ALA A 314 8.37 -0.36 -6.37
N ASP A 315 9.48 -1.10 -6.48
CA ASP A 315 9.63 -2.25 -7.37
C ASP A 315 9.01 -3.54 -6.80
N GLY A 316 8.47 -3.50 -5.59
CA GLY A 316 7.88 -4.64 -4.91
C GLY A 316 8.90 -5.59 -4.29
N HIS A 317 10.15 -5.16 -4.08
CA HIS A 317 11.14 -5.91 -3.31
C HIS A 317 11.34 -5.33 -1.92
N PHE A 318 11.67 -6.21 -0.97
CA PHE A 318 12.04 -5.82 0.37
C PHE A 318 13.54 -5.63 0.50
N ALA A 319 13.96 -4.42 0.86
CA ALA A 319 15.27 -4.11 1.37
C ALA A 319 15.31 -4.29 2.88
N PHE A 320 16.49 -4.64 3.40
CA PHE A 320 16.73 -4.84 4.82
C PHE A 320 17.76 -3.81 5.27
N GLU A 321 17.28 -2.67 5.72
CA GLU A 321 18.08 -1.49 6.05
C GLU A 321 18.00 -1.27 7.56
N GLY A 322 19.01 -1.73 8.30
CA GLY A 322 19.00 -1.60 9.75
C GLY A 322 19.88 -2.61 10.47
N ASN A 323 20.05 -2.39 11.77
CA ASN A 323 20.73 -3.34 12.62
C ASN A 323 19.76 -4.46 12.97
N SER A 324 19.79 -5.55 12.20
CA SER A 324 19.10 -6.79 12.59
C SER A 324 19.40 -7.12 14.05
N SER A 325 18.38 -7.47 14.84
CA SER A 325 18.62 -7.94 16.21
C SER A 325 19.11 -9.38 16.16
N VAL A 326 20.25 -9.64 16.78
CA VAL A 326 20.78 -11.00 16.94
C VAL A 326 20.62 -11.43 18.37
N GLU A 327 19.87 -12.50 18.57
CA GLU A 327 19.36 -12.93 19.86
C GLU A 327 19.59 -14.42 20.08
N ASN A 328 19.49 -14.83 21.34
CA ASN A 328 19.50 -16.23 21.75
C ASN A 328 20.70 -17.02 21.20
N CYS A 329 21.86 -16.39 21.05
CA CYS A 329 23.07 -17.05 20.58
C CYS A 329 23.67 -17.98 21.65
N GLY A 330 23.95 -19.23 21.30
CA GLY A 330 24.55 -20.18 22.23
C GLY A 330 25.08 -21.46 21.59
N TRP A 331 25.79 -22.24 22.40
CA TRP A 331 26.29 -23.55 21.99
C TRP A 331 25.35 -24.67 22.44
N LEU A 332 25.02 -25.55 21.50
CA LEU A 332 24.42 -26.84 21.81
C LEU A 332 25.53 -27.70 22.42
N THR A 333 25.67 -27.67 23.74
CA THR A 333 26.67 -28.45 24.46
C THR A 333 26.41 -29.95 24.27
N GLY A 334 27.01 -30.52 23.25
CA GLY A 334 27.23 -31.96 23.16
C GLY A 334 28.32 -32.31 24.16
N TYR A 335 27.98 -33.03 25.23
CA TYR A 335 28.99 -33.80 25.95
C TYR A 335 29.79 -34.61 24.93
N PRO A 336 31.14 -34.62 24.96
CA PRO A 336 31.88 -35.56 24.14
C PRO A 336 31.38 -36.96 24.50
N ALA A 337 30.94 -37.71 23.48
CA ALA A 337 30.66 -39.13 23.64
C ALA A 337 31.95 -39.79 24.15
N THR A 338 31.94 -40.16 25.43
CA THR A 338 33.03 -40.84 26.14
C THR A 338 33.33 -42.20 25.54
#